data_AF-A0A6G0AIT7-F1
#
_entry.id   AF-A0A6G0AIT7-F1
#
_cell.length_a   1.000
_cell.length_b   1.000
_cell.length_c   1.000
_cell.angle_alpha   90.00
_cell.angle_beta   90.00
_cell.angle_gamma   90.00
#
_symmetry.space_group_name_H-M   'P 1'
#
loop_
_entity.id
_entity.type
_entity.pdbx_description
1 polymer ?
#
loop_
_entity_poly.entity_id
_entity_poly.type
_entity_poly.pdbx_seq_one_letter_code
_entity_poly.pdbx_strand_id
1 'polypeptide(L)'
;MKKILRLIGSLILLLVIVIIGFIIITKPSTPHKVTVSSQSIIYRVLNGSPSENLTKVIELMGGIDKLIGENDIVVIKPNVQWWNHGATNLSALKTFVDLIMNRPSGFWGEVVIAENCHHGNEPWEDETTGWKKNFERNSDIKGINNFNDLTNHLKKNYGDRYTTSHWIDVAYGTKRVFSPEDGTGYVYCDGTGGVPLIYMDNGETGDNFREVIMTYPIFKTDKGTIIDLKNGIWKDSSYTEQPLRFINFATINHHSHYVGATGAVKNYFGVVDISGGGWGKLAEKYNNFHSFAYNEWDFGPVAGTMGSEVAMFLNTVRKADFNIIAAEWVGLASRTEPPVAHTRTVLVSTDPVALDYHATKYLLYSNSNIPIHNPDDENSPLRHYLIKCAENNGGIFDETQVEVKSFDLKTNSFQTDDNLAVIGETTWGSHLKTLYKYLKFRLDF
;
A
#
# COMPACT_ATOMS: atom_id res chain seq x y z
N MET A 1 -57.38 -2.39 -15.31
CA MET A 1 -56.46 -2.84 -14.25
C MET A 1 -55.08 -3.30 -14.75
N LYS A 2 -54.93 -4.36 -15.56
CA LYS A 2 -53.61 -4.88 -15.99
C LYS A 2 -52.70 -3.88 -16.73
N LYS A 3 -53.26 -3.01 -17.58
CA LYS A 3 -52.50 -1.95 -18.29
C LYS A 3 -51.98 -0.86 -17.34
N ILE A 4 -52.77 -0.49 -16.33
CA ILE A 4 -52.40 0.50 -15.31
C ILE A 4 -51.28 -0.05 -14.41
N LEU A 5 -51.38 -1.33 -13.98
CA LEU A 5 -50.31 -1.99 -13.22
C LEU A 5 -48.99 -2.08 -13.99
N ARG A 6 -49.03 -2.39 -15.30
CA ARG A 6 -47.82 -2.39 -16.14
C ARG A 6 -47.21 -0.99 -16.27
N LEU A 7 -48.04 0.04 -16.45
CA LEU A 7 -47.57 1.42 -16.56
C LEU A 7 -46.92 1.89 -15.25
N ILE A 8 -47.53 1.59 -14.11
CA ILE A 8 -46.98 1.88 -12.77
C ILE A 8 -45.67 1.12 -12.57
N GLY A 9 -45.61 -0.16 -12.93
CA GLY A 9 -44.38 -0.96 -12.86
C GLY A 9 -43.23 -0.41 -13.72
N SER A 10 -43.52 0.01 -14.95
CA SER A 10 -42.54 0.68 -15.82
C SER A 10 -42.08 2.03 -15.27
N LEU A 11 -42.99 2.81 -14.68
CA LEU A 11 -42.66 4.12 -14.09
C LEU A 11 -41.79 3.98 -12.84
N ILE A 12 -42.09 3.00 -11.97
CA ILE A 12 -41.28 2.67 -10.79
C ILE A 12 -39.90 2.20 -11.24
N LEU A 13 -39.82 1.33 -12.25
CA LEU A 13 -38.54 0.86 -12.78
C LEU A 13 -37.71 2.02 -13.36
N LEU A 14 -38.34 2.92 -14.12
CA LEU A 14 -37.68 4.10 -14.67
C LEU A 14 -37.21 5.04 -13.54
N LEU A 15 -38.03 5.27 -12.52
CA LEU A 15 -37.68 6.09 -11.37
C LEU A 15 -36.50 5.47 -10.60
N VAL A 16 -36.49 4.15 -10.41
CA VAL A 16 -35.38 3.42 -9.79
C VAL A 16 -34.12 3.53 -10.64
N ILE A 17 -34.21 3.39 -11.96
CA ILE A 17 -33.05 3.58 -12.87
C ILE A 17 -32.53 5.02 -12.81
N VAL A 18 -33.42 6.02 -12.77
CA VAL A 18 -33.03 7.44 -12.66
C VAL A 18 -32.40 7.73 -11.30
N ILE A 19 -32.95 7.21 -10.20
CA ILE A 19 -32.40 7.36 -8.85
C ILE A 19 -31.05 6.65 -8.75
N ILE A 20 -30.93 5.41 -9.22
CA ILE A 20 -29.67 4.67 -9.24
C ILE A 20 -28.65 5.40 -10.13
N GLY A 21 -29.05 5.87 -11.31
CA GLY A 21 -28.21 6.67 -12.20
C GLY A 21 -27.75 7.96 -11.52
N PHE A 22 -28.64 8.66 -10.84
CA PHE A 22 -28.31 9.87 -10.07
C PHE A 22 -27.34 9.55 -8.93
N ILE A 23 -27.58 8.51 -8.14
CA ILE A 23 -26.70 8.06 -7.04
C ILE A 23 -25.33 7.59 -7.56
N ILE A 24 -25.26 7.02 -8.76
CA ILE A 24 -24.02 6.64 -9.42
C ILE A 24 -23.23 7.88 -9.86
N ILE A 25 -23.93 8.92 -10.33
CA ILE A 25 -23.33 10.12 -10.93
C ILE A 25 -23.02 11.21 -9.91
N THR A 26 -23.71 11.24 -8.76
CA THR A 26 -23.44 12.22 -7.69
C THR A 26 -22.03 12.03 -7.15
N LYS A 27 -21.22 13.08 -7.32
CA LYS A 27 -19.90 13.21 -6.73
C LYS A 27 -20.05 13.94 -5.39
N PRO A 28 -19.26 13.59 -4.36
CA PRO A 28 -19.28 14.31 -3.10
C PRO A 28 -18.88 15.78 -3.34
N SER A 29 -19.27 16.66 -2.42
CA SER A 29 -18.73 18.02 -2.39
C SER A 29 -17.21 17.96 -2.31
N THR A 30 -16.53 18.84 -3.06
CA THR A 30 -15.06 18.96 -2.99
C THR A 30 -14.66 19.19 -1.54
N PRO A 31 -13.85 18.29 -0.92
CA PRO A 31 -13.41 18.49 0.45
C PRO A 31 -12.51 19.73 0.47
N HIS A 32 -12.84 20.69 1.33
CA HIS A 32 -11.99 21.85 1.57
C HIS A 32 -10.92 21.48 2.60
N LYS A 33 -9.66 21.78 2.29
CA LYS A 33 -8.54 21.59 3.22
C LYS A 33 -8.14 22.93 3.82
N VAL A 34 -7.77 22.91 5.11
CA VAL A 34 -7.06 24.03 5.75
C VAL A 34 -5.80 23.50 6.40
N THR A 35 -4.68 24.18 6.19
CA THR A 35 -3.41 23.89 6.88
C THR A 35 -3.16 24.94 7.96
N VAL A 36 -3.11 24.50 9.23
CA VAL A 36 -2.91 25.38 10.40
C VAL A 36 -1.47 25.31 10.90
N SER A 37 -0.88 24.11 10.89
CA SER A 37 0.54 23.89 11.19
C SER A 37 1.10 22.83 10.23
N SER A 38 2.43 22.75 10.09
CA SER A 38 3.07 21.75 9.22
C SER A 38 4.00 20.88 10.05
N GLN A 39 3.52 19.68 10.40
CA GLN A 39 4.30 18.60 11.03
C GLN A 39 4.67 17.51 10.03
N SER A 40 3.92 17.42 8.93
CA SER A 40 4.16 16.49 7.83
C SER A 40 3.93 17.20 6.50
N ILE A 41 4.58 16.70 5.45
CA ILE A 41 4.43 17.21 4.09
C ILE A 41 4.12 16.09 3.12
N ILE A 42 3.17 16.33 2.23
CA ILE A 42 2.83 15.47 1.11
C ILE A 42 3.21 16.19 -0.17
N TYR A 43 4.01 15.51 -0.99
CA TYR A 43 4.29 15.93 -2.36
C TYR A 43 3.38 15.14 -3.29
N ARG A 44 2.72 15.83 -4.21
CA ARG A 44 1.76 15.22 -5.13
C ARG A 44 1.96 15.75 -6.53
N VAL A 45 1.96 14.86 -7.52
CA VAL A 45 1.96 15.24 -8.93
C VAL A 45 0.88 14.46 -9.67
N LEU A 46 0.16 15.15 -10.56
CA LEU A 46 -0.93 14.57 -11.32
C LEU A 46 -0.94 14.99 -12.80
N ASN A 47 -1.75 14.26 -13.57
CA ASN A 47 -2.07 14.48 -14.98
C ASN A 47 -0.93 14.27 -16.00
N GLY A 48 0.25 13.81 -15.57
CA GLY A 48 1.24 13.19 -16.45
C GLY A 48 1.06 11.67 -16.56
N SER A 49 1.93 11.02 -17.31
CA SER A 49 2.13 9.57 -17.23
C SER A 49 2.74 9.16 -15.87
N PRO A 50 2.68 7.88 -15.46
CA PRO A 50 3.26 7.43 -14.20
C PRO A 50 4.74 7.80 -14.02
N SER A 51 5.54 7.71 -15.09
CA SER A 51 6.97 8.06 -15.07
C SER A 51 7.20 9.56 -14.93
N GLU A 52 6.43 10.39 -15.62
CA GLU A 52 6.51 11.86 -15.53
C GLU A 52 6.09 12.35 -14.14
N ASN A 53 4.96 11.85 -13.63
CA ASN A 53 4.46 12.19 -12.30
C ASN A 53 5.50 11.81 -11.23
N LEU A 54 6.07 10.61 -11.32
CA LEU A 54 7.08 10.16 -10.38
C LEU A 54 8.37 10.98 -10.46
N THR A 55 8.88 11.22 -11.67
CA THR A 55 10.09 12.04 -11.84
C THR A 55 9.87 13.41 -11.21
N LYS A 56 8.73 14.03 -11.50
CA LYS A 56 8.40 15.36 -10.98
C LYS A 56 8.22 15.38 -9.47
N VAL A 57 7.59 14.37 -8.87
CA VAL A 57 7.39 14.36 -7.42
C VAL A 57 8.72 14.21 -6.67
N ILE A 58 9.66 13.42 -7.21
CA ILE A 58 11.03 13.30 -6.68
C ILE A 58 11.80 14.62 -6.84
N GLU A 59 11.65 15.34 -7.94
CA GLU A 59 12.19 16.70 -8.08
C GLU A 59 11.65 17.66 -7.01
N LEU A 60 10.34 17.62 -6.72
CA LEU A 60 9.73 18.47 -5.69
C LEU A 60 10.25 18.17 -4.29
N MET A 61 10.64 16.93 -4.02
CA MET A 61 11.34 16.52 -2.80
C MET A 61 12.82 16.96 -2.76
N GLY A 62 13.30 17.61 -3.82
CA GLY A 62 14.65 18.14 -3.93
C GLY A 62 15.60 17.28 -4.76
N GLY A 63 15.08 16.28 -5.48
CA GLY A 63 15.84 15.42 -6.40
C GLY A 63 16.37 14.15 -5.74
N ILE A 64 16.64 13.14 -6.56
CA ILE A 64 17.03 11.80 -6.09
C ILE A 64 18.33 11.80 -5.25
N ASP A 65 19.27 12.69 -5.55
CA ASP A 65 20.55 12.81 -4.84
C ASP A 65 20.40 13.29 -3.39
N LYS A 66 19.29 13.95 -3.04
CA LYS A 66 18.99 14.30 -1.65
C LYS A 66 18.35 13.16 -0.87
N LEU A 67 17.73 12.22 -1.58
CA LEU A 67 16.94 11.15 -0.98
C LEU A 67 17.75 9.87 -0.77
N ILE A 68 18.68 9.58 -1.69
CA ILE A 68 19.44 8.34 -1.73
C ILE A 68 20.93 8.67 -1.82
N GLY A 69 21.74 8.12 -0.91
CA GLY A 69 23.19 8.23 -0.88
C GLY A 69 23.88 7.28 -1.86
N GLU A 70 25.07 7.65 -2.35
CA GLU A 70 25.82 6.92 -3.41
C GLU A 70 26.04 5.43 -3.12
N ASN A 71 26.17 5.06 -1.85
CA ASN A 71 26.46 3.70 -1.40
C ASN A 71 25.27 3.02 -0.71
N ASP A 72 24.09 3.64 -0.74
CA ASP A 72 22.91 3.13 -0.04
C ASP A 72 22.49 1.76 -0.63
N ILE A 73 22.14 0.83 0.24
CA ILE A 73 21.36 -0.34 -0.14
C ILE A 73 19.89 0.07 -0.05
N VAL A 74 19.19 0.09 -1.18
CA VAL A 74 17.81 0.57 -1.27
C VAL A 74 16.86 -0.61 -1.43
N VAL A 75 16.09 -0.91 -0.40
CA VAL A 75 15.03 -1.92 -0.41
C VAL A 75 13.71 -1.22 -0.72
N ILE A 76 13.05 -1.63 -1.79
CA ILE A 76 11.75 -1.11 -2.22
C ILE A 76 10.71 -2.21 -2.00
N LYS A 77 9.67 -1.90 -1.21
CA LYS A 77 8.52 -2.78 -0.98
C LYS A 77 7.34 -2.35 -1.86
N PRO A 78 7.13 -2.96 -3.04
CA PRO A 78 5.92 -2.75 -3.82
C PRO A 78 4.70 -3.45 -3.20
N ASN A 79 3.50 -3.23 -3.76
CA ASN A 79 2.34 -4.11 -3.57
C ASN A 79 2.20 -5.03 -4.79
N VAL A 80 2.29 -6.34 -4.57
CA VAL A 80 2.29 -7.36 -5.64
C VAL A 80 1.35 -8.54 -5.35
N GLN A 81 0.54 -8.45 -4.29
CA GLN A 81 -0.45 -9.48 -3.97
C GLN A 81 -1.50 -9.64 -5.07
N TRP A 82 -1.87 -8.53 -5.69
CA TRP A 82 -2.87 -8.49 -6.76
C TRP A 82 -2.23 -8.04 -8.07
N TRP A 83 -3.04 -7.90 -9.11
CA TRP A 83 -2.65 -7.39 -10.43
C TRP A 83 -3.44 -6.12 -10.79
N ASN A 84 -3.16 -5.53 -11.96
CA ASN A 84 -3.80 -4.29 -12.41
C ASN A 84 -3.64 -3.14 -11.39
N HIS A 85 -4.72 -2.44 -11.08
CA HIS A 85 -4.75 -1.31 -10.14
C HIS A 85 -4.43 -1.74 -8.70
N GLY A 86 -4.63 -3.01 -8.35
CA GLY A 86 -4.31 -3.59 -7.05
C GLY A 86 -2.82 -3.82 -6.81
N ALA A 87 -2.00 -3.72 -7.86
CA ALA A 87 -0.55 -3.76 -7.79
C ALA A 87 0.05 -2.35 -7.92
N THR A 88 1.29 -2.17 -7.47
CA THR A 88 2.07 -0.96 -7.75
C THR A 88 2.30 -0.81 -9.25
N ASN A 89 2.14 0.40 -9.79
CA ASN A 89 2.31 0.68 -11.21
C ASN A 89 3.74 0.36 -11.69
N LEU A 90 3.85 -0.45 -12.74
CA LEU A 90 5.14 -0.95 -13.24
C LEU A 90 6.02 0.17 -13.80
N SER A 91 5.41 1.17 -14.46
CA SER A 91 6.12 2.32 -15.04
C SER A 91 6.67 3.25 -13.96
N ALA A 92 5.88 3.54 -12.93
CA ALA A 92 6.35 4.29 -11.78
C ALA A 92 7.49 3.55 -11.07
N LEU A 93 7.31 2.26 -10.74
CA LEU A 93 8.37 1.51 -10.05
C LEU A 93 9.67 1.43 -10.86
N LYS A 94 9.59 1.13 -12.16
CA LYS A 94 10.75 1.15 -13.06
C LYS A 94 11.46 2.50 -13.03
N THR A 95 10.70 3.58 -13.16
CA THR A 95 11.25 4.94 -13.20
C THR A 95 11.97 5.27 -11.90
N PHE A 96 11.47 4.83 -10.74
CA PHE A 96 12.13 5.09 -9.47
C PHE A 96 13.46 4.34 -9.37
N VAL A 97 13.49 3.07 -9.78
CA VAL A 97 14.75 2.29 -9.86
C VAL A 97 15.74 2.95 -10.83
N ASP A 98 15.27 3.41 -11.99
CA ASP A 98 16.12 4.10 -12.96
C ASP A 98 16.67 5.42 -12.42
N LEU A 99 15.87 6.18 -11.67
CA LEU A 99 16.33 7.41 -11.01
C LEU A 99 17.44 7.12 -10.00
N ILE A 100 17.34 6.02 -9.23
CA ILE A 100 18.39 5.59 -8.28
C ILE A 100 19.64 5.11 -9.02
N MET A 101 19.48 4.22 -9.99
CA MET A 101 20.60 3.58 -10.68
C MET A 101 21.40 4.54 -11.56
N ASN A 102 20.72 5.55 -12.12
CA ASN A 102 21.29 6.56 -13.00
C ASN A 102 21.37 7.93 -12.31
N ARG A 103 21.51 7.93 -10.99
CA ARG A 103 21.69 9.16 -10.22
C ARG A 103 22.75 10.07 -10.85
N PRO A 104 22.52 11.39 -10.92
CA PRO A 104 23.47 12.31 -11.53
C PRO A 104 24.85 12.31 -10.87
N SER A 105 24.90 12.23 -9.54
CA SER A 105 26.14 12.03 -8.77
C SER A 105 26.68 10.59 -8.81
N GLY A 106 25.96 9.69 -9.48
CA GLY A 106 26.20 8.25 -9.63
C GLY A 106 25.66 7.40 -8.46
N PHE A 107 25.73 6.07 -8.63
CA PHE A 107 25.28 5.11 -7.63
C PHE A 107 26.11 3.81 -7.64
N TRP A 108 26.63 3.41 -6.47
CA TRP A 108 27.53 2.28 -6.25
C TRP A 108 26.93 1.21 -5.33
N GLY A 109 25.81 1.55 -4.66
CA GLY A 109 25.04 0.63 -3.85
C GLY A 109 24.26 -0.42 -4.65
N GLU A 110 23.16 -0.89 -4.06
CA GLU A 110 22.28 -1.90 -4.63
C GLU A 110 20.81 -1.46 -4.50
N VAL A 111 19.98 -1.89 -5.44
CA VAL A 111 18.52 -1.75 -5.35
C VAL A 111 17.91 -3.13 -5.26
N VAL A 112 17.05 -3.35 -4.28
CA VAL A 112 16.33 -4.60 -4.09
C VAL A 112 14.84 -4.34 -4.16
N ILE A 113 14.13 -5.01 -5.07
CA ILE A 113 12.67 -5.12 -4.97
C ILE A 113 12.39 -6.33 -4.09
N ALA A 114 11.77 -6.11 -2.94
CA ALA A 114 11.56 -7.14 -1.93
C ALA A 114 10.10 -7.14 -1.44
N GLU A 115 9.47 -8.30 -1.43
CA GLU A 115 8.02 -8.39 -1.24
C GLU A 115 7.58 -9.78 -0.78
N ASN A 116 6.66 -9.83 0.19
CA ASN A 116 5.88 -11.00 0.55
C ASN A 116 4.41 -10.80 0.18
N CYS A 117 3.94 -11.47 -0.86
CA CYS A 117 2.56 -11.34 -1.30
C CYS A 117 1.63 -12.36 -0.61
N HIS A 118 2.20 -13.25 0.22
CA HIS A 118 1.49 -14.29 0.96
C HIS A 118 0.74 -15.30 0.07
N HIS A 119 1.36 -15.68 -1.05
CA HIS A 119 0.81 -16.65 -2.02
C HIS A 119 1.73 -17.87 -2.15
N GLY A 120 1.84 -18.64 -1.07
CA GLY A 120 2.60 -19.88 -1.08
C GLY A 120 4.11 -19.69 -1.21
N ASN A 121 4.79 -20.74 -1.68
CA ASN A 121 6.24 -20.84 -1.72
C ASN A 121 6.87 -20.33 -3.03
N GLU A 122 6.07 -20.25 -4.10
CA GLU A 122 6.51 -19.86 -5.45
C GLU A 122 5.55 -18.83 -6.08
N PRO A 123 5.32 -17.67 -5.43
CA PRO A 123 4.35 -16.69 -5.90
C PRO A 123 4.64 -16.13 -7.30
N TRP A 124 5.88 -16.23 -7.77
CA TRP A 124 6.28 -15.84 -9.13
C TRP A 124 5.76 -16.78 -10.22
N GLU A 125 5.28 -17.97 -9.87
CA GLU A 125 4.65 -18.91 -10.81
C GLU A 125 3.12 -18.86 -10.76
N ASP A 126 2.54 -18.26 -9.72
CA ASP A 126 1.09 -18.21 -9.49
C ASP A 126 0.41 -17.14 -10.37
N GLU A 127 -0.45 -17.59 -11.30
CA GLU A 127 -1.24 -16.73 -12.20
C GLU A 127 -2.30 -15.87 -11.50
N THR A 128 -2.46 -15.99 -10.18
CA THR A 128 -3.35 -15.16 -9.36
C THR A 128 -2.65 -14.00 -8.66
N THR A 129 -1.33 -13.88 -8.79
CA THR A 129 -0.53 -12.80 -8.19
C THR A 129 -0.11 -11.74 -9.21
N GLY A 130 0.33 -10.58 -8.71
CA GLY A 130 0.94 -9.54 -9.54
C GLY A 130 2.27 -9.93 -10.20
N TRP A 131 2.89 -11.02 -9.74
CA TRP A 131 4.14 -11.52 -10.30
C TRP A 131 3.96 -12.08 -11.70
N LYS A 132 2.97 -12.94 -11.89
CA LYS A 132 2.76 -13.68 -13.14
C LYS A 132 1.60 -13.17 -13.98
N LYS A 133 0.52 -12.69 -13.34
CA LYS A 133 -0.70 -12.30 -14.05
C LYS A 133 -0.43 -11.12 -14.97
N ASN A 134 -0.85 -11.22 -16.23
CA ASN A 134 -0.76 -10.08 -17.16
C ASN A 134 -1.70 -8.96 -16.75
N PHE A 135 -1.16 -7.74 -16.79
CA PHE A 135 -1.85 -6.53 -16.39
C PHE A 135 -2.51 -5.89 -17.62
N GLU A 136 -3.79 -5.53 -17.47
CA GLU A 136 -4.53 -4.70 -18.42
C GLU A 136 -4.36 -3.20 -18.12
N ARG A 137 -4.05 -2.88 -16.87
CA ARG A 137 -3.85 -1.53 -16.33
C ARG A 137 -2.61 -1.55 -15.46
N ASN A 138 -2.02 -0.39 -15.17
CA ASN A 138 -0.75 -0.29 -14.42
C ASN A 138 0.47 -0.92 -15.13
N SER A 139 0.40 -1.06 -16.45
CA SER A 139 1.41 -1.73 -17.27
C SER A 139 1.78 -0.91 -18.50
N ASP A 140 2.18 0.33 -18.29
CA ASP A 140 2.35 1.34 -19.34
C ASP A 140 3.69 1.23 -20.10
N ILE A 141 4.38 0.08 -20.00
CA ILE A 141 5.67 -0.18 -20.64
C ILE A 141 5.53 -1.31 -21.66
N LYS A 142 5.89 -1.02 -22.91
CA LYS A 142 5.82 -2.01 -23.99
C LYS A 142 6.65 -3.26 -23.67
N GLY A 143 6.00 -4.42 -23.67
CA GLY A 143 6.65 -5.71 -23.46
C GLY A 143 6.92 -6.07 -21.99
N ILE A 144 6.43 -5.27 -21.05
CA ILE A 144 6.44 -5.57 -19.62
C ILE A 144 4.99 -5.63 -19.17
N ASN A 145 4.49 -6.82 -18.85
CA ASN A 145 3.07 -7.07 -18.59
C ASN A 145 2.77 -7.44 -17.13
N ASN A 146 3.79 -7.69 -16.31
CA ASN A 146 3.67 -8.10 -14.92
C ASN A 146 5.00 -7.82 -14.18
N PHE A 147 5.07 -8.15 -12.89
CA PHE A 147 6.30 -7.93 -12.12
C PHE A 147 7.45 -8.86 -12.54
N ASN A 148 7.20 -10.09 -12.99
CA ASN A 148 8.28 -10.95 -13.51
C ASN A 148 8.96 -10.31 -14.73
N ASP A 149 8.18 -9.78 -15.68
CA ASP A 149 8.72 -9.08 -16.86
C ASP A 149 9.53 -7.84 -16.43
N LEU A 150 9.01 -7.06 -15.48
CA LEU A 150 9.68 -5.86 -14.97
C LEU A 150 11.01 -6.21 -14.30
N THR A 151 10.99 -7.15 -13.37
CA THR A 151 12.17 -7.53 -12.59
C THR A 151 13.23 -8.20 -13.46
N ASN A 152 12.84 -9.01 -14.44
CA ASN A 152 13.75 -9.53 -15.47
C ASN A 152 14.36 -8.42 -16.32
N HIS A 153 13.57 -7.41 -16.71
CA HIS A 153 14.06 -6.25 -17.43
C HIS A 153 15.08 -5.45 -16.60
N LEU A 154 14.79 -5.18 -15.33
CA LEU A 154 15.69 -4.48 -14.41
C LEU A 154 16.97 -5.26 -14.15
N LYS A 155 16.87 -6.58 -13.92
CA LYS A 155 18.03 -7.47 -13.77
C LYS A 155 18.91 -7.46 -15.01
N LYS A 156 18.34 -7.52 -16.21
CA LYS A 156 19.09 -7.44 -17.46
C LYS A 156 19.85 -6.11 -17.60
N ASN A 157 19.26 -5.00 -17.17
CA ASN A 157 19.86 -3.68 -17.32
C ASN A 157 20.92 -3.38 -16.25
N TYR A 158 20.73 -3.86 -15.02
CA TYR A 158 21.55 -3.45 -13.87
C TYR A 158 22.41 -4.57 -13.27
N GLY A 159 22.28 -5.80 -13.76
CA GLY A 159 23.08 -6.95 -13.33
C GLY A 159 22.95 -7.20 -11.83
N ASP A 160 24.08 -7.43 -11.18
CA ASP A 160 24.10 -7.77 -9.75
C ASP A 160 23.83 -6.57 -8.84
N ARG A 161 23.88 -5.33 -9.34
CA ARG A 161 23.45 -4.15 -8.54
C ARG A 161 21.94 -4.12 -8.29
N TYR A 162 21.16 -4.93 -9.00
CA TYR A 162 19.73 -5.08 -8.80
C TYR A 162 19.42 -6.50 -8.33
N THR A 163 18.56 -6.65 -7.32
CA THR A 163 18.04 -7.95 -6.87
C THR A 163 16.52 -7.94 -6.79
N THR A 164 15.90 -9.08 -7.11
CA THR A 164 14.50 -9.35 -6.75
C THR A 164 14.48 -10.38 -5.64
N SER A 165 13.89 -10.02 -4.50
CA SER A 165 13.82 -10.86 -3.31
C SER A 165 12.37 -11.21 -3.02
N HIS A 166 11.98 -12.46 -3.28
CA HIS A 166 10.70 -12.97 -2.83
C HIS A 166 10.80 -13.36 -1.36
N TRP A 167 10.14 -12.59 -0.51
CA TRP A 167 9.94 -13.00 0.88
C TRP A 167 8.78 -13.98 0.92
N ILE A 168 8.96 -15.07 1.66
CA ILE A 168 8.03 -16.19 1.73
C ILE A 168 7.80 -16.48 3.20
N ASP A 169 6.57 -16.73 3.63
CA ASP A 169 6.29 -17.06 5.04
C ASP A 169 6.97 -18.38 5.43
N VAL A 170 7.29 -18.55 6.72
CA VAL A 170 7.91 -19.77 7.26
C VAL A 170 7.04 -20.99 6.99
N ALA A 171 5.72 -20.84 7.09
CA ALA A 171 4.76 -21.91 6.76
C ALA A 171 4.84 -22.38 5.30
N TYR A 172 5.38 -21.54 4.40
CA TYR A 172 5.53 -21.83 2.97
C TYR A 172 6.99 -22.09 2.57
N GLY A 173 7.85 -22.47 3.52
CA GLY A 173 9.16 -23.05 3.19
C GLY A 173 10.34 -22.10 3.25
N THR A 174 10.17 -20.85 3.71
CA THR A 174 11.31 -20.18 4.35
C THR A 174 11.56 -20.76 5.73
N LYS A 175 12.56 -20.25 6.43
CA LYS A 175 12.88 -20.65 7.80
C LYS A 175 12.77 -19.49 8.78
N ARG A 176 12.45 -19.84 10.02
CA ARG A 176 12.68 -18.97 11.16
C ARG A 176 14.18 -18.86 11.41
N VAL A 177 14.66 -17.65 11.63
CA VAL A 177 16.05 -17.32 11.98
C VAL A 177 16.08 -16.45 13.24
N PHE A 178 17.23 -16.38 13.89
CA PHE A 178 17.45 -15.58 15.10
C PHE A 178 18.47 -14.48 14.89
N SER A 179 19.33 -14.64 13.88
CA SER A 179 20.39 -13.70 13.55
C SER A 179 20.79 -13.82 12.07
N PRO A 180 21.49 -12.81 11.52
CA PRO A 180 22.00 -12.91 10.16
C PRO A 180 22.91 -14.14 9.90
N GLU A 181 23.57 -14.66 10.93
CA GLU A 181 24.39 -15.88 10.92
C GLU A 181 23.60 -17.13 10.49
N ASP A 182 22.30 -17.15 10.77
CA ASP A 182 21.42 -18.24 10.36
C ASP A 182 21.07 -18.16 8.87
N GLY A 183 21.35 -17.04 8.20
CA GLY A 183 21.05 -16.77 6.79
C GLY A 183 19.64 -16.21 6.54
N THR A 184 19.13 -16.37 5.31
CA THR A 184 17.83 -15.83 4.90
C THR A 184 16.67 -16.49 5.66
N GLY A 185 15.72 -15.69 6.12
CA GLY A 185 14.52 -16.14 6.81
C GLY A 185 13.79 -15.01 7.52
N TYR A 186 12.86 -15.37 8.41
CA TYR A 186 12.16 -14.42 9.28
C TYR A 186 12.62 -14.50 10.72
N VAL A 187 12.92 -13.35 11.32
CA VAL A 187 13.11 -13.22 12.76
C VAL A 187 11.76 -13.07 13.44
N TYR A 188 11.51 -13.86 14.50
CA TYR A 188 10.30 -13.81 15.30
C TYR A 188 10.63 -13.19 16.66
N CYS A 189 10.07 -12.01 16.96
CA CYS A 189 10.34 -11.28 18.20
C CYS A 189 9.51 -11.81 19.37
N ASP A 190 9.63 -13.10 19.67
CA ASP A 190 8.87 -13.81 20.72
C ASP A 190 9.66 -14.02 22.03
N GLY A 191 10.87 -13.44 22.13
CA GLY A 191 11.72 -13.57 23.31
C GLY A 191 12.59 -14.83 23.34
N THR A 192 12.59 -15.64 22.28
CA THR A 192 13.36 -16.89 22.21
C THR A 192 14.58 -16.77 21.29
N GLY A 193 15.56 -17.66 21.49
CA GLY A 193 16.77 -17.73 20.65
C GLY A 193 17.63 -16.46 20.64
N GLY A 194 17.59 -15.66 21.71
CA GLY A 194 18.35 -14.41 21.83
C GLY A 194 17.69 -13.19 21.16
N VAL A 195 16.52 -13.36 20.54
CA VAL A 195 15.74 -12.27 19.95
C VAL A 195 14.88 -11.61 21.04
N PRO A 196 14.76 -10.27 21.08
CA PRO A 196 13.90 -9.60 22.05
C PRO A 196 12.42 -9.95 21.84
N LEU A 197 11.65 -9.93 22.94
CA LEU A 197 10.19 -9.97 22.87
C LEU A 197 9.68 -8.58 22.47
N ILE A 198 9.07 -8.47 21.28
CA ILE A 198 8.41 -7.26 20.79
C ILE A 198 6.98 -7.66 20.42
N TYR A 199 6.04 -7.32 21.29
CA TYR A 199 4.65 -7.76 21.18
C TYR A 199 3.68 -6.69 21.68
N MET A 200 2.41 -6.83 21.30
CA MET A 200 1.28 -6.13 21.92
C MET A 200 0.08 -7.05 22.04
N ASP A 201 -0.84 -6.67 22.92
CA ASP A 201 -2.20 -7.19 22.97
C ASP A 201 -3.23 -6.15 22.54
N ASN A 202 -4.46 -6.60 22.33
CA ASN A 202 -5.57 -5.73 21.94
C ASN A 202 -6.35 -5.12 23.11
N GLY A 203 -5.91 -5.33 24.36
CA GLY A 203 -6.56 -4.83 25.57
C GLY A 203 -7.87 -5.53 25.97
N GLU A 204 -8.29 -6.57 25.25
CA GLU A 204 -9.50 -7.34 25.55
C GLU A 204 -9.27 -8.45 26.56
N THR A 205 -10.33 -9.17 26.94
CA THR A 205 -10.24 -10.39 27.76
C THR A 205 -11.08 -11.52 27.15
N GLY A 206 -10.87 -12.76 27.61
CA GLY A 206 -11.63 -13.93 27.13
C GLY A 206 -11.36 -14.25 25.65
N ASP A 207 -12.39 -14.69 24.94
CA ASP A 207 -12.29 -15.15 23.54
C ASP A 207 -11.88 -14.04 22.56
N ASN A 208 -12.06 -12.77 22.95
CA ASN A 208 -11.66 -11.60 22.17
C ASN A 208 -10.21 -11.19 22.41
N PHE A 209 -9.53 -11.72 23.44
CA PHE A 209 -8.14 -11.39 23.73
C PHE A 209 -7.21 -11.92 22.62
N ARG A 210 -6.33 -11.04 22.14
CA ARG A 210 -5.36 -11.36 21.11
C ARG A 210 -4.02 -10.74 21.43
N GLU A 211 -2.96 -11.47 21.11
CA GLU A 211 -1.58 -11.00 21.14
C GLU A 211 -0.98 -11.12 19.74
N VAL A 212 -0.06 -10.22 19.39
CA VAL A 212 0.74 -10.24 18.16
C VAL A 212 2.20 -9.92 18.47
N ILE A 213 3.13 -10.53 17.73
CA ILE A 213 4.57 -10.22 17.78
C ILE A 213 5.03 -9.62 16.46
N MET A 214 6.14 -8.88 16.51
CA MET A 214 6.78 -8.39 15.29
C MET A 214 7.64 -9.47 14.64
N THR A 215 7.54 -9.58 13.32
CA THR A 215 8.45 -10.38 12.49
C THR A 215 9.10 -9.50 11.42
N TYR A 216 10.32 -9.84 11.02
CA TYR A 216 10.99 -9.11 9.93
C TYR A 216 11.96 -10.02 9.17
N PRO A 217 12.17 -9.76 7.87
CA PRO A 217 13.03 -10.60 7.05
C PRO A 217 14.50 -10.24 7.25
N ILE A 218 15.32 -11.27 7.27
CA ILE A 218 16.74 -11.21 6.92
C ILE A 218 16.88 -11.89 5.57
N PHE A 219 17.54 -11.26 4.61
CA PHE A 219 17.66 -11.79 3.26
C PHE A 219 18.96 -11.36 2.60
N LYS A 220 19.32 -12.05 1.51
CA LYS A 220 20.59 -11.87 0.84
C LYS A 220 20.37 -11.40 -0.59
N THR A 221 21.15 -10.40 -1.03
CA THR A 221 21.12 -9.91 -2.41
C THR A 221 21.89 -10.83 -3.35
N ASP A 222 21.78 -10.58 -4.67
CA ASP A 222 22.52 -11.32 -5.68
C ASP A 222 24.03 -11.07 -5.62
N LYS A 223 24.48 -9.92 -5.08
CA LYS A 223 25.89 -9.69 -4.73
C LYS A 223 26.35 -10.40 -3.46
N GLY A 224 25.42 -11.02 -2.72
CA GLY A 224 25.69 -11.66 -1.44
C GLY A 224 25.59 -10.74 -0.23
N THR A 225 25.12 -9.51 -0.39
CA THR A 225 24.91 -8.57 0.74
C THR A 225 23.80 -9.10 1.63
N ILE A 226 24.06 -9.23 2.93
CA ILE A 226 23.05 -9.71 3.90
C ILE A 226 22.39 -8.49 4.54
N ILE A 227 21.08 -8.41 4.37
CA ILE A 227 20.23 -7.33 4.86
C ILE A 227 19.40 -7.89 6.00
N ASP A 228 19.62 -7.37 7.21
CA ASP A 228 18.69 -7.48 8.32
C ASP A 228 17.80 -6.23 8.27
N LEU A 229 16.50 -6.41 7.99
CA LEU A 229 15.61 -5.27 7.81
C LEU A 229 15.56 -4.37 9.06
N LYS A 230 15.73 -4.91 10.26
CA LYS A 230 15.74 -4.13 11.51
C LYS A 230 17.11 -3.50 11.77
N ASN A 231 18.17 -4.28 11.66
CA ASN A 231 19.48 -3.89 12.20
C ASN A 231 20.47 -3.35 11.14
N GLY A 232 20.18 -3.49 9.84
CA GLY A 232 20.97 -2.92 8.74
C GLY A 232 21.79 -3.97 7.98
N ILE A 233 22.95 -3.56 7.45
CA ILE A 233 23.77 -4.40 6.58
C ILE A 233 24.76 -5.21 7.41
N TRP A 234 24.71 -6.53 7.28
CA TRP A 234 25.59 -7.45 8.00
C TRP A 234 26.67 -8.02 7.09
N LYS A 235 27.91 -8.03 7.58
CA LYS A 235 29.08 -8.55 6.89
C LYS A 235 30.14 -9.01 7.89
N ASP A 236 30.76 -10.15 7.63
CA ASP A 236 31.89 -10.68 8.41
C ASP A 236 31.62 -10.69 9.94
N SER A 237 30.46 -11.23 10.34
CA SER A 237 30.01 -11.33 11.74
C SER A 237 29.81 -10.00 12.47
N SER A 238 29.60 -8.90 11.73
CA SER A 238 29.30 -7.59 12.31
C SER A 238 28.36 -6.76 11.44
N TYR A 239 27.63 -5.83 12.04
CA TYR A 239 26.90 -4.83 11.28
C TYR A 239 27.87 -3.77 10.75
N THR A 240 27.65 -3.34 9.51
CA THR A 240 28.45 -2.31 8.85
C THR A 240 27.77 -0.95 8.96
N GLU A 241 28.54 0.12 8.71
CA GLU A 241 28.02 1.48 8.60
C GLU A 241 27.37 1.78 7.24
N GLN A 242 27.24 0.79 6.35
CA GLN A 242 26.61 1.01 5.05
C GLN A 242 25.11 1.32 5.23
N PRO A 243 24.59 2.45 4.70
CA PRO A 243 23.20 2.82 4.92
C PRO A 243 22.21 1.87 4.24
N LEU A 244 21.15 1.49 4.97
CA LEU A 244 19.98 0.83 4.42
C LEU A 244 18.84 1.84 4.29
N ARG A 245 18.30 1.99 3.08
CA ARG A 245 17.09 2.76 2.79
C ARG A 245 15.92 1.81 2.56
N PHE A 246 14.80 2.05 3.22
CA PHE A 246 13.57 1.29 3.03
C PHE A 246 12.48 2.18 2.46
N ILE A 247 12.03 1.87 1.23
CA ILE A 247 11.00 2.64 0.52
C ILE A 247 9.74 1.81 0.42
N ASN A 248 8.65 2.31 1.00
CA ASN A 248 7.34 1.67 0.91
C ASN A 248 6.59 2.19 -0.32
N PHE A 249 6.35 1.35 -1.32
CA PHE A 249 5.79 1.76 -2.61
C PHE A 249 4.44 1.10 -2.86
N ALA A 250 3.37 1.73 -2.38
CA ALA A 250 2.02 1.20 -2.41
C ALA A 250 1.20 1.67 -3.62
N THR A 251 -0.01 1.12 -3.70
CA THR A 251 -1.14 1.58 -4.51
C THR A 251 -2.28 1.98 -3.57
N ILE A 252 -3.34 2.63 -4.07
CA ILE A 252 -4.53 3.01 -3.29
C ILE A 252 -5.82 2.46 -3.90
N ASN A 253 -6.53 1.59 -3.17
CA ASN A 253 -7.74 0.92 -3.67
C ASN A 253 -8.70 0.53 -2.55
N HIS A 254 -9.97 0.34 -2.89
CA HIS A 254 -10.91 -0.41 -2.06
C HIS A 254 -10.33 -1.79 -1.69
N HIS A 255 -10.40 -2.14 -0.41
CA HIS A 255 -9.99 -3.48 0.05
C HIS A 255 -11.20 -4.35 0.42
N SER A 256 -11.90 -3.98 1.49
CA SER A 256 -13.05 -4.70 2.04
C SER A 256 -13.89 -3.77 2.93
N HIS A 257 -15.04 -4.25 3.40
CA HIS A 257 -15.90 -3.49 4.31
C HIS A 257 -15.34 -3.36 5.74
N TYR A 258 -14.41 -4.23 6.13
CA TYR A 258 -13.79 -4.24 7.47
C TYR A 258 -12.38 -3.61 7.48
N VAL A 259 -11.81 -3.31 6.31
CA VAL A 259 -10.52 -2.61 6.16
C VAL A 259 -10.73 -1.20 5.59
N GLY A 260 -11.71 -1.01 4.70
CA GLY A 260 -11.87 0.22 3.92
C GLY A 260 -10.95 0.23 2.70
N ALA A 261 -9.69 0.64 2.89
CA ALA A 261 -8.74 0.84 1.79
C ALA A 261 -7.39 0.13 2.01
N THR A 262 -6.77 -0.26 0.89
CA THR A 262 -5.33 -0.59 0.84
C THR A 262 -4.57 0.68 0.54
N GLY A 263 -3.51 0.95 1.30
CA GLY A 263 -2.61 2.09 1.13
C GLY A 263 -1.22 1.80 1.72
N ALA A 264 -0.43 2.84 1.97
CA ALA A 264 0.89 2.79 2.55
C ALA A 264 0.94 2.07 3.92
N VAL A 265 -0.03 2.31 4.82
CA VAL A 265 -0.08 1.65 6.14
C VAL A 265 -0.31 0.15 5.99
N LYS A 266 -1.32 -0.25 5.21
CA LYS A 266 -1.63 -1.68 4.99
C LYS A 266 -0.51 -2.41 4.25
N ASN A 267 0.30 -1.72 3.43
CA ASN A 267 1.35 -2.36 2.63
C ASN A 267 2.47 -3.00 3.47
N TYR A 268 2.63 -2.60 4.74
CA TYR A 268 3.55 -3.23 5.70
C TYR A 268 3.18 -4.68 6.02
N PHE A 269 1.95 -5.10 5.76
CA PHE A 269 1.57 -6.51 5.91
C PHE A 269 2.41 -7.40 4.99
N GLY A 270 2.76 -6.95 3.79
CA GLY A 270 3.62 -7.73 2.91
C GLY A 270 5.10 -7.72 3.30
N VAL A 271 5.45 -7.17 4.47
CA VAL A 271 6.79 -7.26 5.04
C VAL A 271 6.84 -8.38 6.06
N VAL A 272 5.82 -8.50 6.89
CA VAL A 272 5.76 -9.46 8.00
C VAL A 272 5.40 -10.87 7.53
N ASP A 273 5.83 -11.84 8.30
CA ASP A 273 5.41 -13.23 8.18
C ASP A 273 3.95 -13.37 8.67
N ILE A 274 3.09 -14.01 7.86
CA ILE A 274 1.72 -14.36 8.26
C ILE A 274 1.46 -15.86 8.26
N SER A 275 2.46 -16.66 8.63
CA SER A 275 2.30 -18.10 8.91
C SER A 275 1.08 -18.34 9.79
N GLY A 276 0.39 -19.45 9.53
CA GLY A 276 -1.00 -19.65 9.95
C GLY A 276 -2.03 -19.15 8.93
N GLY A 277 -1.58 -18.54 7.82
CA GLY A 277 -2.44 -18.00 6.79
C GLY A 277 -3.20 -16.76 7.25
N GLY A 278 -4.18 -16.29 6.48
CA GLY A 278 -4.90 -15.07 6.83
C GLY A 278 -5.51 -15.06 8.23
N TRP A 279 -5.85 -16.22 8.80
CA TRP A 279 -6.71 -16.28 9.99
C TRP A 279 -6.14 -17.10 11.15
N GLY A 280 -4.93 -17.63 11.00
CA GLY A 280 -4.33 -18.53 11.98
C GLY A 280 -3.37 -17.85 12.95
N LYS A 281 -2.74 -18.67 13.79
CA LYS A 281 -1.68 -18.26 14.70
C LYS A 281 -0.33 -18.27 13.96
N LEU A 282 0.48 -17.25 14.21
CA LEU A 282 1.86 -17.15 13.73
C LEU A 282 2.78 -18.12 14.46
N ALA A 283 2.59 -18.22 15.77
CA ALA A 283 3.27 -19.10 16.70
C ALA A 283 2.26 -19.49 17.79
N GLU A 284 2.59 -20.47 18.64
CA GLU A 284 1.65 -21.15 19.55
C GLU A 284 0.56 -20.24 20.16
N LYS A 285 0.93 -19.11 20.80
CA LYS A 285 -0.02 -18.16 21.37
C LYS A 285 -0.30 -16.92 20.51
N TYR A 286 0.64 -16.52 19.66
CA TYR A 286 0.59 -15.24 18.94
C TYR A 286 -0.21 -15.33 17.64
N ASN A 287 -1.13 -14.40 17.45
CA ASN A 287 -1.77 -14.16 16.16
C ASN A 287 -0.74 -13.60 15.18
N ASN A 288 -0.97 -13.80 13.89
CA ASN A 288 -0.29 -13.00 12.86
C ASN A 288 -1.03 -11.66 12.69
N PHE A 289 -0.48 -10.78 11.86
CA PHE A 289 -1.05 -9.45 11.67
C PHE A 289 -2.51 -9.49 11.18
N HIS A 290 -2.87 -10.42 10.29
CA HIS A 290 -4.27 -10.51 9.85
C HIS A 290 -5.19 -10.99 10.97
N SER A 291 -4.87 -12.09 11.63
CA SER A 291 -5.73 -12.66 12.68
C SER A 291 -5.73 -11.86 13.97
N PHE A 292 -4.75 -10.99 14.19
CA PHE A 292 -4.79 -9.99 15.25
C PHE A 292 -5.88 -8.95 14.96
N ALA A 293 -5.87 -8.38 13.75
CA ALA A 293 -6.74 -7.27 13.39
C ALA A 293 -8.18 -7.65 12.98
N TYR A 294 -8.43 -8.88 12.51
CA TYR A 294 -9.72 -9.23 11.88
C TYR A 294 -10.32 -10.56 12.33
N ASN A 295 -11.63 -10.71 12.11
CA ASN A 295 -12.35 -11.98 12.21
C ASN A 295 -12.61 -12.52 10.81
N GLU A 296 -11.63 -13.21 10.24
CA GLU A 296 -11.73 -13.66 8.85
C GLU A 296 -12.10 -12.50 7.89
N TRP A 297 -13.30 -12.57 7.32
CA TRP A 297 -13.81 -11.61 6.36
C TRP A 297 -14.65 -10.50 7.00
N ASP A 298 -14.44 -10.23 8.30
CA ASP A 298 -15.22 -9.28 9.10
C ASP A 298 -14.35 -8.49 10.10
N PHE A 299 -14.95 -7.51 10.76
CA PHE A 299 -14.32 -6.68 11.80
C PHE A 299 -13.71 -7.55 12.91
N GLY A 300 -12.49 -7.20 13.33
CA GLY A 300 -11.86 -7.81 14.50
C GLY A 300 -12.51 -7.36 15.81
N PRO A 301 -12.03 -7.92 16.94
CA PRO A 301 -12.59 -7.63 18.26
C PRO A 301 -12.41 -6.18 18.69
N VAL A 302 -11.38 -5.49 18.20
CA VAL A 302 -11.07 -4.11 18.54
C VAL A 302 -10.76 -3.32 17.28
N ALA A 303 -11.54 -2.25 17.06
CA ALA A 303 -11.42 -1.39 15.89
C ALA A 303 -10.03 -0.74 15.80
N GLY A 304 -9.46 -0.73 14.59
CA GLY A 304 -8.20 -0.05 14.29
C GLY A 304 -6.94 -0.77 14.80
N THR A 305 -7.03 -1.98 15.36
CA THR A 305 -5.87 -2.79 15.78
C THR A 305 -4.81 -2.98 14.69
N MET A 306 -5.24 -3.07 13.42
CA MET A 306 -4.35 -3.03 12.25
C MET A 306 -3.38 -1.84 12.27
N GLY A 307 -3.89 -0.66 12.66
CA GLY A 307 -3.07 0.55 12.76
C GLY A 307 -2.07 0.46 13.90
N SER A 308 -2.49 -0.07 15.05
CA SER A 308 -1.64 -0.22 16.22
C SER A 308 -0.47 -1.18 15.98
N GLU A 309 -0.71 -2.34 15.36
CA GLU A 309 0.36 -3.31 15.08
C GLU A 309 1.33 -2.81 14.01
N VAL A 310 0.84 -2.08 13.00
CA VAL A 310 1.72 -1.42 12.03
C VAL A 310 2.54 -0.34 12.71
N ALA A 311 1.96 0.52 13.55
CA ALA A 311 2.71 1.53 14.30
C ALA A 311 3.79 0.91 15.19
N MET A 312 3.50 -0.22 15.84
CA MET A 312 4.51 -0.98 16.58
C MET A 312 5.67 -1.40 15.66
N PHE A 313 5.38 -1.95 14.48
CA PHE A 313 6.41 -2.31 13.50
C PHE A 313 7.27 -1.08 13.11
N LEU A 314 6.64 0.06 12.80
CA LEU A 314 7.35 1.29 12.42
C LEU A 314 8.32 1.76 13.52
N ASN A 315 7.90 1.67 14.79
CA ASN A 315 8.65 2.17 15.93
C ASN A 315 9.75 1.23 16.41
N THR A 316 9.64 -0.07 16.14
CA THR A 316 10.50 -1.08 16.77
C THR A 316 11.34 -1.89 15.79
N VAL A 317 10.92 -1.95 14.52
CA VAL A 317 11.58 -2.71 13.46
C VAL A 317 12.16 -1.76 12.42
N ARG A 318 11.31 -1.18 11.57
CA ARG A 318 11.75 -0.30 10.48
C ARG A 318 10.58 0.56 10.00
N LYS A 319 10.73 1.88 10.14
CA LYS A 319 9.94 2.86 9.39
C LYS A 319 10.58 3.07 8.02
N ALA A 320 9.77 3.16 6.98
CA ALA A 320 10.24 3.56 5.66
C ALA A 320 10.81 4.99 5.69
N ASP A 321 11.93 5.23 5.00
CA ASP A 321 12.50 6.56 4.84
C ASP A 321 11.49 7.49 4.15
N PHE A 322 10.74 6.96 3.19
CA PHE A 322 9.52 7.58 2.66
C PHE A 322 8.60 6.54 2.00
N ASN A 323 7.34 6.95 1.81
CA ASN A 323 6.27 6.18 1.25
C ASN A 323 5.83 6.81 -0.06
N ILE A 324 5.65 6.01 -1.10
CA ILE A 324 5.13 6.42 -2.41
C ILE A 324 3.79 5.71 -2.64
N ILE A 325 2.78 6.43 -3.10
CA ILE A 325 1.55 5.86 -3.65
C ILE A 325 1.49 6.19 -5.14
N ALA A 326 1.56 5.17 -5.99
CA ALA A 326 1.23 5.31 -7.41
C ALA A 326 -0.25 5.06 -7.64
N ALA A 327 -1.04 6.13 -7.56
CA ALA A 327 -2.47 6.16 -7.83
C ALA A 327 -2.74 6.49 -9.31
N GLU A 328 -2.16 5.71 -10.22
CA GLU A 328 -2.50 5.83 -11.64
C GLU A 328 -3.99 5.49 -11.81
N TRP A 329 -4.39 4.33 -11.28
CA TRP A 329 -5.77 3.85 -11.24
C TRP A 329 -6.19 3.58 -9.80
N VAL A 330 -7.42 3.93 -9.44
CA VAL A 330 -8.00 3.63 -8.12
C VAL A 330 -9.25 2.76 -8.26
N GLY A 331 -9.20 1.57 -7.67
CA GLY A 331 -10.28 0.58 -7.67
C GLY A 331 -11.35 0.94 -6.65
N LEU A 332 -12.59 1.10 -7.10
CA LEU A 332 -13.66 1.67 -6.27
C LEU A 332 -14.43 0.61 -5.47
N ALA A 333 -14.39 -0.66 -5.88
CA ALA A 333 -15.04 -1.77 -5.15
C ALA A 333 -14.27 -3.10 -5.22
N SER A 334 -13.18 -3.14 -5.97
CA SER A 334 -12.31 -4.31 -6.11
C SER A 334 -10.87 -3.85 -6.34
N ARG A 335 -9.92 -4.71 -5.98
CA ARG A 335 -8.48 -4.52 -6.19
C ARG A 335 -8.07 -4.87 -7.61
N THR A 336 -8.88 -5.63 -8.36
CA THR A 336 -8.49 -6.15 -9.68
C THR A 336 -9.50 -5.84 -10.76
N GLU A 337 -10.77 -5.69 -10.38
CA GLU A 337 -11.90 -5.50 -11.29
C GLU A 337 -12.43 -4.06 -11.26
N PRO A 338 -12.96 -3.56 -12.38
CA PRO A 338 -13.78 -2.34 -12.40
C PRO A 338 -15.02 -2.45 -11.46
N PRO A 339 -15.57 -1.32 -10.96
CA PRO A 339 -15.30 0.05 -11.42
C PRO A 339 -13.97 0.61 -10.90
N VAL A 340 -13.28 1.35 -11.76
CA VAL A 340 -11.96 1.95 -11.51
C VAL A 340 -11.93 3.36 -12.07
N ALA A 341 -11.31 4.30 -11.37
CA ALA A 341 -11.11 5.67 -11.84
C ALA A 341 -9.65 5.92 -12.23
N HIS A 342 -9.43 6.63 -13.34
CA HIS A 342 -8.10 6.98 -13.86
C HIS A 342 -7.62 8.32 -13.28
N THR A 343 -6.97 8.29 -12.12
CA THR A 343 -6.57 9.50 -11.38
C THR A 343 -5.20 10.07 -11.76
N ARG A 344 -4.34 9.28 -12.45
CA ARG A 344 -3.04 9.75 -12.96
C ARG A 344 -2.23 10.52 -11.92
N THR A 345 -2.09 9.99 -10.72
CA THR A 345 -1.48 10.71 -9.59
C THR A 345 -0.40 9.87 -8.93
N VAL A 346 0.72 10.52 -8.56
CA VAL A 346 1.74 9.95 -7.67
C VAL A 346 1.88 10.86 -6.46
N LEU A 347 1.94 10.27 -5.27
CA LEU A 347 2.09 10.97 -4.00
C LEU A 347 3.27 10.41 -3.22
N VAL A 348 3.99 11.27 -2.50
CA VAL A 348 5.11 10.87 -1.64
C VAL A 348 5.07 11.62 -0.32
N SER A 349 5.35 10.91 0.78
CA SER A 349 5.55 11.48 2.11
C SER A 349 6.39 10.57 2.99
N THR A 350 7.09 11.13 3.97
CA THR A 350 7.74 10.38 5.06
C THR A 350 6.72 9.84 6.07
N ASP A 351 5.46 10.29 5.98
CA ASP A 351 4.37 9.94 6.87
C ASP A 351 3.33 9.05 6.17
N PRO A 352 3.24 7.75 6.53
CA PRO A 352 2.30 6.83 5.88
C PRO A 352 0.83 7.12 6.24
N VAL A 353 0.55 7.65 7.44
CA VAL A 353 -0.82 7.92 7.88
C VAL A 353 -1.36 9.14 7.15
N ALA A 354 -0.59 10.23 7.11
CA ALA A 354 -0.97 11.43 6.37
C ALA A 354 -1.16 11.12 4.88
N LEU A 355 -0.28 10.29 4.31
CA LEU A 355 -0.35 9.90 2.90
C LEU A 355 -1.62 9.09 2.58
N ASP A 356 -1.97 8.11 3.42
CA ASP A 356 -3.19 7.31 3.25
C ASP A 356 -4.45 8.13 3.49
N TYR A 357 -4.48 8.97 4.52
CA TYR A 357 -5.58 9.91 4.76
C TYR A 357 -5.82 10.77 3.50
N HIS A 358 -4.76 11.40 2.99
CA HIS A 358 -4.88 12.28 1.84
C HIS A 358 -5.29 11.53 0.56
N ALA A 359 -4.65 10.40 0.27
CA ALA A 359 -4.95 9.60 -0.91
C ALA A 359 -6.39 9.05 -0.87
N THR A 360 -6.87 8.62 0.30
CA THR A 360 -8.23 8.13 0.44
C THR A 360 -9.26 9.24 0.32
N LYS A 361 -9.09 10.40 0.97
CA LYS A 361 -10.02 11.53 0.87
C LYS A 361 -10.11 12.10 -0.54
N TYR A 362 -8.96 12.46 -1.12
CA TYR A 362 -8.90 13.28 -2.33
C TYR A 362 -8.83 12.48 -3.64
N LEU A 363 -8.57 11.17 -3.57
CA LEU A 363 -8.54 10.29 -4.75
C LEU A 363 -9.60 9.19 -4.64
N LEU A 364 -9.51 8.30 -3.65
CA LEU A 364 -10.40 7.13 -3.61
C LEU A 364 -11.85 7.52 -3.29
N TYR A 365 -12.11 8.20 -2.19
CA TYR A 365 -13.44 8.64 -1.76
C TYR A 365 -14.05 9.63 -2.75
N SER A 366 -13.28 10.61 -3.22
CA SER A 366 -13.72 11.59 -4.22
C SER A 366 -14.26 10.93 -5.51
N ASN A 367 -13.76 9.74 -5.88
CA ASN A 367 -14.28 8.99 -7.04
C ASN A 367 -15.31 7.91 -6.67
N SER A 368 -15.16 7.29 -5.50
CA SER A 368 -16.00 6.16 -5.09
C SER A 368 -17.27 6.58 -4.37
N ASN A 369 -17.31 7.72 -3.67
CA ASN A 369 -18.40 8.15 -2.78
C ASN A 369 -18.91 7.06 -1.82
N ILE A 370 -18.03 6.13 -1.43
CA ILE A 370 -18.33 5.03 -0.52
C ILE A 370 -17.85 5.46 0.89
N PRO A 371 -18.72 5.49 1.91
CA PRO A 371 -18.38 6.04 3.24
C PRO A 371 -17.19 5.37 3.92
N ILE A 372 -17.02 4.06 3.77
CA ILE A 372 -15.85 3.32 4.30
C ILE A 372 -14.50 3.72 3.66
N HIS A 373 -14.49 4.56 2.62
CA HIS A 373 -13.28 5.17 2.06
C HIS A 373 -13.04 6.60 2.54
N ASN A 374 -14.02 7.21 3.20
CA ASN A 374 -13.89 8.55 3.75
C ASN A 374 -13.10 8.46 5.08
N PRO A 375 -11.91 9.06 5.19
CA PRO A 375 -11.18 9.07 6.44
C PRO A 375 -11.79 10.03 7.48
N ASP A 376 -12.74 10.89 7.10
CA ASP A 376 -13.48 11.76 8.03
C ASP A 376 -14.73 11.10 8.63
N ASP A 377 -15.17 9.97 8.08
CA ASP A 377 -16.33 9.25 8.62
C ASP A 377 -15.93 8.46 9.87
N GLU A 378 -16.55 8.82 11.00
CA GLU A 378 -16.30 8.20 12.31
C GLU A 378 -16.57 6.70 12.35
N ASN A 379 -17.40 6.18 11.44
CA ASN A 379 -17.73 4.75 11.36
C ASN A 379 -16.82 3.98 10.39
N SER A 380 -15.95 4.68 9.66
CA SER A 380 -15.10 4.10 8.65
C SER A 380 -13.99 3.26 9.29
N PRO A 381 -13.83 1.96 8.94
CA PRO A 381 -12.69 1.16 9.43
C PRO A 381 -11.35 1.75 9.01
N LEU A 382 -11.32 2.43 7.87
CA LEU A 382 -10.17 3.19 7.39
C LEU A 382 -9.75 4.22 8.43
N ARG A 383 -10.70 5.04 8.88
CA ARG A 383 -10.44 6.06 9.90
C ARG A 383 -9.93 5.43 11.20
N HIS A 384 -10.56 4.34 11.64
CA HIS A 384 -10.18 3.67 12.90
C HIS A 384 -8.71 3.23 12.88
N TYR A 385 -8.24 2.59 11.81
CA TYR A 385 -6.84 2.17 11.76
C TYR A 385 -5.88 3.34 11.59
N LEU A 386 -6.24 4.39 10.83
CA LEU A 386 -5.38 5.56 10.68
C LEU A 386 -5.17 6.30 12.02
N ILE A 387 -6.25 6.47 12.79
CA ILE A 387 -6.18 7.06 14.14
C ILE A 387 -5.34 6.19 15.06
N LYS A 388 -5.61 4.88 15.12
CA LYS A 388 -4.85 3.99 16.01
C LYS A 388 -3.37 3.92 15.64
N CYS A 389 -3.04 4.00 14.36
CA CYS A 389 -1.66 4.13 13.92
C CYS A 389 -1.04 5.45 14.41
N ALA A 390 -1.74 6.58 14.26
CA ALA A 390 -1.28 7.90 14.71
C ALA A 390 -1.12 8.01 16.24
N GLU A 391 -2.09 7.52 17.01
CA GLU A 391 -2.04 7.46 18.49
C GLU A 391 -0.82 6.68 18.99
N ASN A 392 -0.33 5.73 18.21
CA ASN A 392 0.87 4.95 18.49
C ASN A 392 2.11 5.50 17.76
N ASN A 393 2.15 6.80 17.44
CA ASN A 393 3.28 7.50 16.80
C ASN A 393 3.65 7.00 15.39
N GLY A 394 2.73 6.35 14.68
CA GLY A 394 2.95 5.89 13.30
C GLY A 394 2.97 7.01 12.25
N GLY A 395 2.32 8.14 12.54
CA GLY A 395 2.19 9.28 11.63
C GLY A 395 1.14 10.29 12.11
N ILE A 396 0.82 11.26 11.25
CA ILE A 396 -0.12 12.34 11.52
C ILE A 396 -1.48 12.05 10.86
N PHE A 397 -2.52 11.95 11.68
CA PHE A 397 -3.90 11.77 11.21
C PHE A 397 -4.60 13.10 10.89
N ASP A 398 -4.35 14.14 11.68
CA ASP A 398 -4.99 15.45 11.55
C ASP A 398 -4.47 16.20 10.31
N GLU A 399 -5.28 16.29 9.27
CA GLU A 399 -4.92 16.94 8.01
C GLU A 399 -4.57 18.43 8.16
N THR A 400 -5.00 19.08 9.25
CA THR A 400 -4.66 20.49 9.51
C THR A 400 -3.19 20.67 9.88
N GLN A 401 -2.51 19.57 10.19
CA GLN A 401 -1.08 19.50 10.52
C GLN A 401 -0.22 19.02 9.33
N VAL A 402 -0.83 18.85 8.15
CA VAL A 402 -0.19 18.30 6.95
C VAL A 402 -0.17 19.34 5.84
N GLU A 403 1.02 19.74 5.39
CA GLU A 403 1.19 20.58 4.20
C GLU A 403 1.10 19.73 2.92
N VAL A 404 0.47 20.26 1.87
CA VAL A 404 0.39 19.58 0.56
C VAL A 404 1.01 20.45 -0.52
N LYS A 405 2.07 19.94 -1.16
CA LYS A 405 2.65 20.51 -2.39
C LYS A 405 2.18 19.71 -3.59
N SER A 406 1.09 20.17 -4.21
CA SER A 406 0.48 19.51 -5.36
C SER A 406 0.80 20.24 -6.66
N PHE A 407 1.34 19.53 -7.66
CA PHE A 407 1.68 20.07 -8.97
C PHE A 407 0.91 19.36 -10.08
N ASP A 408 0.25 20.11 -10.95
CA ASP A 408 -0.46 19.59 -12.11
C ASP A 408 0.40 19.74 -13.37
N LEU A 409 0.81 18.62 -13.97
CA LEU A 409 1.64 18.62 -15.19
C LEU A 409 0.89 19.12 -16.42
N LYS A 410 -0.45 19.01 -16.45
CA LYS A 410 -1.26 19.46 -17.59
C LYS A 410 -1.35 20.98 -17.64
N THR A 411 -1.50 21.63 -16.49
CA THR A 411 -1.56 23.10 -16.40
C THR A 411 -0.20 23.73 -16.10
N ASN A 412 0.80 22.90 -15.75
CA ASN A 412 2.14 23.32 -15.34
C ASN A 412 2.12 24.31 -14.16
N SER A 413 1.31 24.01 -13.14
CA SER A 413 1.09 24.90 -12.00
C SER A 413 0.87 24.13 -10.69
N PHE A 414 1.15 24.78 -9.56
CA PHE A 414 0.74 24.27 -8.25
C PHE A 414 -0.77 24.41 -8.05
N GLN A 415 -1.38 23.43 -7.38
CA GLN A 415 -2.77 23.47 -6.94
C GLN A 415 -2.86 24.04 -5.53
N THR A 416 -3.99 24.69 -5.23
CA THR A 416 -4.33 25.17 -3.88
C THR A 416 -5.07 24.10 -3.08
N ASP A 417 -5.19 24.32 -1.77
CA ASP A 417 -5.95 23.46 -0.84
C ASP A 417 -7.43 23.27 -1.25
N ASP A 418 -8.00 24.22 -2.01
CA ASP A 418 -9.37 24.13 -2.56
C ASP A 418 -9.52 23.18 -3.74
N ASN A 419 -8.41 22.79 -4.36
CA ASN A 419 -8.38 22.06 -5.64
C ASN A 419 -7.70 20.70 -5.50
N LEU A 420 -7.78 20.09 -4.32
CA LEU A 420 -7.09 18.84 -4.04
C LEU A 420 -7.85 17.60 -4.55
N ALA A 421 -9.18 17.61 -4.65
CA ALA A 421 -9.91 16.46 -5.17
C ALA A 421 -9.54 16.17 -6.64
N VAL A 422 -9.16 14.93 -6.95
CA VAL A 422 -8.91 14.50 -8.32
C VAL A 422 -10.02 13.58 -8.76
N ILE A 423 -10.70 13.96 -9.83
CA ILE A 423 -11.83 13.21 -10.37
C ILE A 423 -11.41 12.58 -11.69
N GLY A 424 -11.20 11.27 -11.66
CA GLY A 424 -10.77 10.49 -12.81
C GLY A 424 -11.94 10.12 -13.73
N GLU A 425 -11.61 9.75 -14.96
CA GLU A 425 -12.56 9.04 -15.83
C GLU A 425 -12.80 7.64 -15.27
N THR A 426 -14.07 7.26 -15.10
CA THR A 426 -14.43 5.96 -14.52
C THR A 426 -14.72 4.93 -15.60
N THR A 427 -13.97 3.84 -15.58
CA THR A 427 -14.30 2.62 -16.31
C THR A 427 -15.16 1.73 -15.42
N TRP A 428 -16.39 1.44 -15.81
CA TRP A 428 -17.35 0.70 -14.99
C TRP A 428 -17.22 -0.82 -15.10
N GLY A 429 -16.77 -1.33 -16.25
CA GLY A 429 -16.77 -2.76 -16.57
C GLY A 429 -18.18 -3.36 -16.60
N SER A 430 -18.25 -4.69 -16.69
CA SER A 430 -19.50 -5.46 -16.82
C SER A 430 -19.70 -6.50 -15.72
N HIS A 431 -18.79 -6.59 -14.75
CA HIS A 431 -18.82 -7.63 -13.71
C HIS A 431 -19.90 -7.33 -12.66
N LEU A 432 -21.05 -8.01 -12.77
CA LEU A 432 -22.25 -7.74 -11.97
C LEU A 432 -21.99 -7.79 -10.45
N LYS A 433 -21.17 -8.71 -9.97
CA LYS A 433 -20.84 -8.82 -8.54
C LYS A 433 -20.13 -7.57 -8.02
N THR A 434 -19.23 -6.99 -8.82
CA THR A 434 -18.45 -5.81 -8.41
C THR A 434 -19.30 -4.54 -8.49
N LEU A 435 -20.15 -4.43 -9.52
CA LEU A 435 -21.13 -3.34 -9.63
C LEU A 435 -22.14 -3.37 -8.49
N TYR A 436 -22.66 -4.55 -8.15
CA TYR A 436 -23.54 -4.71 -6.99
C TYR A 436 -22.84 -4.33 -5.69
N LYS A 437 -21.60 -4.80 -5.47
CA LYS A 437 -20.79 -4.44 -4.30
C LYS A 437 -20.58 -2.93 -4.19
N TYR A 438 -20.26 -2.27 -5.30
CA TYR A 438 -20.10 -0.82 -5.37
C TYR A 438 -21.38 -0.07 -4.96
N LEU A 439 -22.53 -0.46 -5.53
CA LEU A 439 -23.82 0.14 -5.18
C LEU A 439 -24.20 -0.12 -3.72
N LYS A 440 -24.00 -1.35 -3.25
CA LYS A 440 -24.28 -1.75 -1.88
C LYS A 440 -23.52 -0.86 -0.89
N PHE A 441 -22.21 -0.69 -1.08
CA PHE A 441 -21.39 0.13 -0.18
C PHE A 441 -21.63 1.64 -0.28
N ARG A 442 -22.26 2.12 -1.36
CA ARG A 442 -22.72 3.53 -1.42
C ARG A 442 -24.03 3.77 -0.68
N LEU A 443 -24.85 2.74 -0.49
CA LEU A 443 -26.23 2.86 0.01
C LEU A 443 -26.40 2.40 1.45
N ASP A 444 -25.67 1.35 1.84
CA ASP A 444 -25.87 0.64 3.11
C ASP A 444 -24.92 1.13 4.23
N PHE A 445 -24.06 2.11 3.95
CA PHE A 445 -23.16 2.72 4.92
C PHE A 445 -23.47 4.21 5.07
#